data_AF-A0A1H7LY25-F1
#
_entry.id   AF-A0A1H7LY25-F1
#
_cell.length_a   1.000
_cell.length_b   1.000
_cell.length_c   1.000
_cell.angle_alpha   90.00
_cell.angle_beta   90.00
_cell.angle_gamma   90.00
#
_symmetry.space_group_name_H-M   'P 1'
#
loop_
_entity.id
_entity.type
_entity.pdbx_description
1 polymer ?
#
loop_
_entity_poly.entity_id
_entity_poly.type
_entity_poly.pdbx_seq_one_letter_code
_entity_poly.pdbx_strand_id
1 'polypeptide(L)'
;MPKGPSPLVRAGLLLFSVAVVGALIGFAWEARLSEQEEARLDTLMSRGAEGLPGVSPRSEGPTPEEQAVVRRATQGMPPYKDAIPQPLAADFLDENSPIAVAWFMTPDAPSAVLDFYQAALMDAGLPPVQRRYNANAGYIGYWMPDTQQMHTVSVLAQGEETMVLVSAGKVESFIANHGKVPPGVPLPPGARDPMVLSFREEGQVRHSIVTELGQEQVEGLRAFYQQTLEPQGWSMDDSGPAGPEDDSFSFRRGSSRLSAMVQREGARARFHLTLEQPE
;
A
#
# COMPACT_ATOMS: atom_id res chain seq x y z
N MET A 1 5.77 -27.41 19.13
CA MET A 1 5.02 -26.22 18.68
C MET A 1 5.95 -25.39 17.80
N PRO A 2 5.60 -25.13 16.53
CA PRO A 2 6.41 -24.25 15.67
C PRO A 2 6.42 -22.84 16.28
N LYS A 3 7.61 -22.23 16.36
CA LYS A 3 7.75 -20.83 16.79
C LYS A 3 7.04 -19.94 15.75
N GLY A 4 6.15 -19.07 16.22
CA GLY A 4 5.49 -18.11 15.33
C GLY A 4 6.49 -17.18 14.62
N PRO A 5 6.09 -16.52 13.53
CA PRO A 5 6.96 -15.63 12.77
C PRO A 5 7.46 -14.48 13.64
N SER A 6 8.73 -14.09 13.44
CA SER A 6 9.40 -13.06 14.23
C SER A 6 8.74 -11.68 14.05
N PRO A 7 8.92 -10.74 14.99
CA PRO A 7 8.39 -9.37 14.86
C PRO A 7 8.83 -8.67 13.57
N LEU A 8 10.06 -8.89 13.11
CA LEU A 8 10.58 -8.34 11.85
C LEU A 8 9.84 -8.87 10.63
N VAL A 9 9.53 -10.18 10.61
CA VAL A 9 8.76 -10.80 9.51
C VAL A 9 7.33 -10.24 9.48
N ARG A 10 6.72 -10.04 10.66
CA ARG A 10 5.38 -9.44 10.76
C ARG A 10 5.38 -7.98 10.30
N ALA A 11 6.41 -7.21 10.69
CA ALA A 11 6.60 -5.84 10.24
C ALA A 11 6.82 -5.76 8.72
N GLY A 12 7.62 -6.67 8.16
CA GLY A 12 7.80 -6.81 6.72
C GLY A 12 6.49 -7.14 5.98
N LEU A 13 5.69 -8.09 6.49
CA LEU A 13 4.37 -8.44 5.92
C LEU A 13 3.39 -7.28 5.96
N LEU A 14 3.35 -6.58 7.09
CA LEU A 14 2.53 -5.39 7.24
C LEU A 14 2.94 -4.34 6.22
N LEU A 15 4.24 -4.05 6.14
CA LEU A 15 4.79 -3.04 5.25
C LEU A 15 4.58 -3.41 3.78
N PHE A 16 4.78 -4.66 3.39
CA PHE A 16 4.50 -5.14 2.04
C PHE A 16 3.01 -5.05 1.70
N SER A 17 2.13 -5.34 2.67
CA SER A 17 0.68 -5.19 2.46
C SER A 17 0.27 -3.72 2.40
N VAL A 18 0.83 -2.85 3.25
CA VAL A 18 0.61 -1.39 3.23
C VAL A 18 1.24 -0.77 1.98
N ALA A 19 2.35 -1.30 1.50
CA ALA A 19 3.00 -0.92 0.26
C ALA A 19 2.08 -1.20 -0.94
N VAL A 20 1.57 -2.43 -1.03
CA VAL A 20 0.63 -2.84 -2.08
C VAL A 20 -0.66 -2.05 -1.96
N VAL A 21 -1.31 -2.03 -0.80
CA VAL A 21 -2.59 -1.32 -0.61
C VAL A 21 -2.42 0.20 -0.74
N GLY A 22 -1.36 0.78 -0.18
CA GLY A 22 -1.08 2.22 -0.20
C GLY A 22 -0.70 2.73 -1.60
N ALA A 23 0.07 1.95 -2.36
CA ALA A 23 0.28 2.21 -3.79
C ALA A 23 -1.04 2.30 -4.54
N LEU A 24 -1.92 1.33 -4.28
CA LEU A 24 -3.11 1.13 -5.09
C LEU A 24 -4.29 2.00 -4.66
N ILE A 25 -4.39 2.37 -3.38
CA ILE A 25 -5.31 3.41 -2.92
C ILE A 25 -4.90 4.78 -3.47
N GLY A 26 -3.59 5.06 -3.62
CA GLY A 26 -3.11 6.25 -4.33
C GLY A 26 -3.68 6.34 -5.75
N PHE A 27 -3.57 5.27 -6.53
CA PHE A 27 -4.18 5.14 -7.86
C PHE A 27 -5.70 5.30 -7.84
N ALA A 28 -6.39 4.70 -6.86
CA ALA A 28 -7.84 4.79 -6.75
C ALA A 28 -8.33 6.19 -6.31
N TRP A 29 -7.50 6.99 -5.63
CA TRP A 29 -7.84 8.36 -5.23
C TRP A 29 -7.57 9.37 -6.35
N GLU A 30 -6.52 9.18 -7.16
CA GLU A 30 -6.32 9.95 -8.39
C GLU A 30 -7.44 9.68 -9.41
N ALA A 31 -7.89 8.43 -9.54
CA ALA A 31 -9.05 8.09 -10.38
C ALA A 31 -10.39 8.68 -9.87
N ARG A 32 -10.46 9.17 -8.63
CA ARG A 32 -11.69 9.74 -8.03
C ARG A 32 -11.68 11.26 -7.90
N LEU A 33 -10.55 11.91 -8.16
CA LEU A 33 -10.45 13.37 -8.31
C LEU A 33 -10.90 13.85 -9.70
N SER A 34 -11.34 12.94 -10.58
CA SER A 34 -11.79 13.25 -11.94
C SER A 34 -13.26 13.65 -12.07
N GLU A 35 -14.01 14.04 -11.03
CA GLU A 35 -15.36 14.64 -11.27
C GLU A 35 -15.25 16.03 -11.92
N GLN A 36 -14.20 16.80 -11.60
CA GLN A 36 -13.90 18.06 -12.29
C GLN A 36 -13.23 17.84 -13.65
N GLU A 37 -12.63 16.66 -13.85
CA GLU A 37 -11.93 16.28 -15.08
C GLU A 37 -12.86 15.57 -16.05
N GLU A 38 -13.92 14.89 -15.60
CA GLU A 38 -15.05 14.42 -16.41
C GLU A 38 -15.81 15.60 -17.02
N ALA A 39 -16.09 16.66 -16.25
CA ALA A 39 -16.69 17.87 -16.81
C ALA A 39 -15.77 18.58 -17.84
N ARG A 40 -14.45 18.55 -17.62
CA ARG A 40 -13.45 19.04 -18.60
C ARG A 40 -13.32 18.10 -19.80
N LEU A 41 -13.40 16.80 -19.62
CA LEU A 41 -13.35 15.76 -20.66
C LEU A 41 -14.62 15.78 -21.51
N ASP A 42 -15.80 16.05 -20.94
CA ASP A 42 -17.04 16.24 -21.70
C ASP A 42 -16.99 17.53 -22.54
N THR A 43 -16.38 18.59 -21.98
CA THR A 43 -16.12 19.85 -22.69
C THR A 43 -15.04 19.71 -23.77
N LEU A 44 -14.04 18.86 -23.56
CA LEU A 44 -12.96 18.54 -24.51
C LEU A 44 -13.41 17.52 -25.57
N MET A 45 -14.27 16.56 -25.24
CA MET A 45 -14.88 15.61 -26.18
C MET A 45 -15.89 16.31 -27.09
N SER A 46 -16.61 17.32 -26.58
CA SER A 46 -17.48 18.18 -27.39
C SER A 46 -16.72 19.13 -28.34
N ARG A 47 -15.42 19.40 -28.08
CA ARG A 47 -14.55 20.24 -28.94
C ARG A 47 -13.53 19.46 -29.76
N GLY A 48 -13.27 18.19 -29.45
CA GLY A 48 -12.20 17.36 -30.00
C GLY A 48 -12.66 16.27 -30.99
N ALA A 49 -13.90 16.31 -31.46
CA ALA A 49 -14.43 15.34 -32.44
C ALA A 49 -13.89 15.52 -33.87
N GLU A 50 -13.04 16.52 -34.13
CA GLU A 50 -12.32 16.70 -35.39
C GLU A 50 -10.80 16.75 -35.13
N GLY A 51 -10.16 15.58 -34.99
CA GLY A 51 -8.71 15.47 -35.23
C GLY A 51 -7.81 14.93 -34.11
N LEU A 52 -8.21 13.89 -33.37
CA LEU A 52 -7.25 13.09 -32.59
C LEU A 52 -6.97 11.74 -33.27
N PRO A 53 -5.69 11.29 -33.36
CA PRO A 53 -5.33 9.99 -33.91
C PRO A 53 -5.94 8.88 -33.05
N GLY A 54 -6.56 7.91 -33.72
CA GLY A 54 -7.47 6.94 -33.12
C GLY A 54 -6.90 6.18 -31.92
N VAL A 55 -7.64 6.22 -30.82
CA VAL A 55 -7.60 5.17 -29.80
C VAL A 55 -8.09 3.90 -30.50
N SER A 56 -7.16 3.03 -30.86
CA SER A 56 -7.50 1.73 -31.43
C SER A 56 -8.30 0.93 -30.39
N PRO A 57 -9.40 0.25 -30.77
CA PRO A 57 -10.09 -0.67 -29.88
C PRO A 57 -9.09 -1.73 -29.40
N ARG A 58 -8.98 -1.93 -28.07
CA ARG A 58 -8.13 -2.96 -27.46
C ARG A 58 -8.46 -4.32 -28.09
N SER A 59 -7.55 -4.88 -28.87
CA SER A 59 -7.66 -6.26 -29.38
C SER A 59 -7.52 -7.28 -28.24
N GLU A 60 -8.47 -8.22 -28.20
CA GLU A 60 -8.35 -9.63 -27.78
C GLU A 60 -7.41 -9.97 -26.60
N GLY A 61 -7.95 -9.93 -25.38
CA GLY A 61 -7.43 -10.68 -24.22
C GLY A 61 -6.15 -10.13 -23.58
N PRO A 62 -5.73 -10.70 -22.43
CA PRO A 62 -4.51 -10.27 -21.76
C PRO A 62 -3.28 -10.65 -22.60
N THR A 63 -2.38 -9.70 -22.79
CA THR A 63 -1.09 -9.89 -23.44
C THR A 63 -0.22 -10.93 -22.71
N PRO A 64 0.78 -11.54 -23.36
CA PRO A 64 1.68 -12.49 -22.69
C PRO A 64 2.41 -11.91 -21.46
N GLU A 65 2.70 -10.61 -21.50
CA GLU A 65 3.32 -9.89 -20.39
C GLU A 65 2.37 -9.77 -19.19
N GLU A 66 1.13 -9.34 -19.44
CA GLU A 66 0.06 -9.29 -18.42
C GLU A 66 -0.20 -10.67 -17.79
N GLN A 67 -0.21 -11.73 -18.59
CA GLN A 67 -0.33 -13.10 -18.09
C GLN A 67 0.88 -13.52 -17.23
N ALA A 68 2.08 -13.03 -17.54
CA ALA A 68 3.27 -13.28 -16.74
C ALA A 68 3.19 -12.57 -15.38
N VAL A 69 2.67 -11.34 -15.34
CA VAL A 69 2.40 -10.62 -14.09
C VAL A 69 1.41 -11.38 -13.21
N VAL A 70 0.27 -11.79 -13.77
CA VAL A 70 -0.73 -12.57 -13.02
C VAL A 70 -0.12 -13.86 -12.48
N ARG A 71 0.59 -14.62 -13.31
CA ARG A 71 1.23 -15.87 -12.90
C ARG A 71 2.23 -15.66 -11.77
N ARG A 72 3.08 -14.63 -11.85
CA ARG A 72 4.05 -14.28 -10.79
C ARG A 72 3.33 -13.91 -9.49
N ALA A 73 2.28 -13.09 -9.58
CA ALA A 73 1.52 -12.60 -8.42
C ALA A 73 0.77 -13.72 -7.69
N THR A 74 0.16 -14.65 -8.43
CA THR A 74 -0.66 -15.73 -7.85
C THR A 74 0.13 -17.01 -7.55
N GLN A 75 1.39 -17.12 -7.99
CA GLN A 75 2.22 -18.28 -7.71
C GLN A 75 2.33 -18.51 -6.19
N GLY A 76 2.12 -19.75 -5.74
CA GLY A 76 2.17 -20.10 -4.31
C GLY A 76 0.89 -19.80 -3.53
N MET A 77 -0.06 -19.05 -4.10
CA MET A 77 -1.36 -18.81 -3.49
C MET A 77 -2.42 -19.76 -4.04
N PRO A 78 -3.25 -20.39 -3.19
CA PRO A 78 -4.42 -21.14 -3.65
C PRO A 78 -5.37 -20.25 -4.46
N PRO A 79 -5.95 -20.72 -5.58
CA PRO A 79 -6.90 -19.94 -6.36
C PRO A 79 -8.18 -19.72 -5.56
N TYR A 80 -8.69 -18.48 -5.54
CA TYR A 80 -9.99 -18.17 -4.96
C TYR A 80 -11.11 -18.65 -5.90
N LYS A 81 -12.24 -19.10 -5.35
CA LYS A 81 -13.37 -19.64 -6.14
C LYS A 81 -13.81 -18.62 -7.21
N ASP A 82 -13.96 -19.10 -8.45
CA ASP A 82 -14.42 -18.33 -9.61
C ASP A 82 -13.63 -17.04 -9.92
N ALA A 83 -12.48 -16.83 -9.26
CA ALA A 83 -11.69 -15.62 -9.44
C ALA A 83 -10.97 -15.65 -10.80
N ILE A 84 -11.01 -14.52 -11.49
CA ILE A 84 -10.26 -14.28 -12.72
C ILE A 84 -9.31 -13.12 -12.45
N PRO A 85 -8.09 -13.38 -11.96
CA PRO A 85 -7.15 -12.33 -11.64
C PRO A 85 -6.70 -11.58 -12.89
N GLN A 86 -6.67 -10.26 -12.78
CA GLN A 86 -6.17 -9.33 -13.79
C GLN A 86 -4.82 -8.76 -13.34
N PRO A 87 -3.91 -8.45 -14.27
CA PRO A 87 -2.66 -7.78 -13.95
C PRO A 87 -2.97 -6.42 -13.32
N LEU A 88 -2.17 -6.00 -12.34
CA LEU A 88 -2.28 -4.64 -11.78
C LEU A 88 -0.97 -3.88 -11.92
N ALA A 89 0.11 -4.43 -11.36
CA ALA A 89 1.42 -3.80 -11.39
C ALA A 89 2.52 -4.85 -11.23
N ALA A 90 3.70 -4.55 -11.77
CA ALA A 90 4.91 -5.33 -11.54
C ALA A 90 6.11 -4.40 -11.37
N ASP A 91 7.05 -4.83 -10.55
CA ASP A 91 8.41 -4.27 -10.44
C ASP A 91 8.47 -2.74 -10.22
N PHE A 92 7.46 -2.18 -9.53
CA PHE A 92 7.36 -0.76 -9.13
C PHE A 92 8.13 -0.42 -7.84
N LEU A 93 8.79 -1.42 -7.27
CA LEU A 93 9.77 -1.29 -6.19
C LEU A 93 11.18 -1.13 -6.78
N ASP A 94 12.22 -1.16 -5.95
CA ASP A 94 13.59 -1.14 -6.47
C ASP A 94 13.92 -2.40 -7.32
N GLU A 95 14.93 -2.30 -8.19
CA GLU A 95 15.36 -3.37 -9.10
C GLU A 95 15.74 -4.69 -8.38
N ASN A 96 16.06 -4.62 -7.09
CA ASN A 96 16.45 -5.77 -6.29
C ASN A 96 15.27 -6.44 -5.58
N SER A 97 14.07 -5.87 -5.72
CA SER A 97 12.87 -6.26 -5.00
C SER A 97 11.71 -6.53 -5.95
N PRO A 98 11.84 -7.52 -6.85
CA PRO A 98 10.80 -7.80 -7.84
C PRO A 98 9.50 -8.15 -7.12
N ILE A 99 8.43 -7.47 -7.51
CA ILE A 99 7.07 -7.64 -7.01
C ILE A 99 6.11 -7.81 -8.18
N ALA A 100 5.11 -8.66 -8.04
CA ALA A 100 4.00 -8.73 -8.97
C ALA A 100 2.69 -8.68 -8.18
N VAL A 101 1.74 -7.92 -8.71
CA VAL A 101 0.42 -7.75 -8.13
C VAL A 101 -0.64 -8.02 -9.20
N ALA A 102 -1.60 -8.85 -8.84
CA ALA A 102 -2.81 -9.09 -9.59
C ALA A 102 -4.02 -8.78 -8.70
N TRP A 103 -5.18 -8.57 -9.32
CA TRP A 103 -6.39 -8.25 -8.60
C TRP A 103 -7.62 -8.93 -9.18
N PHE A 104 -8.66 -9.08 -8.38
CA PHE A 104 -9.99 -9.49 -8.84
C PHE A 104 -11.06 -8.93 -7.90
N MET A 105 -12.31 -8.94 -8.37
CA MET A 105 -13.49 -8.60 -7.56
C MET A 105 -14.24 -9.87 -7.15
N THR A 106 -14.87 -9.82 -5.98
CA THR A 106 -15.77 -10.88 -5.53
C THR A 106 -16.94 -10.29 -4.73
N PRO A 107 -18.16 -10.84 -4.82
CA PRO A 107 -19.28 -10.42 -3.99
C PRO A 107 -19.16 -10.89 -2.53
N ASP A 108 -18.19 -11.77 -2.22
CA ASP A 108 -17.97 -12.21 -0.84
C ASP A 108 -17.45 -11.05 0.03
N ALA A 109 -17.82 -11.04 1.30
CA ALA A 109 -17.31 -10.07 2.25
C ALA A 109 -15.79 -10.22 2.48
N PRO A 110 -15.06 -9.15 2.85
CA PRO A 110 -13.62 -9.21 3.09
C PRO A 110 -13.21 -10.28 4.10
N SER A 111 -14.05 -10.49 5.13
CA SER A 111 -13.83 -11.55 6.13
C SER A 111 -13.84 -12.95 5.53
N ALA A 112 -14.79 -13.25 4.65
CA ALA A 112 -14.90 -14.56 4.00
C ALA A 112 -13.68 -14.85 3.11
N VAL A 113 -13.20 -13.85 2.38
CA VAL A 113 -11.99 -13.97 1.55
C VAL A 113 -10.77 -14.30 2.43
N LEU A 114 -10.57 -13.56 3.52
CA LEU A 114 -9.45 -13.77 4.42
C LEU A 114 -9.52 -15.15 5.11
N ASP A 115 -10.71 -15.60 5.50
CA ASP A 115 -10.92 -16.89 6.17
C ASP A 115 -10.65 -18.07 5.22
N PHE A 116 -11.03 -17.95 3.93
CA PHE A 116 -10.67 -18.92 2.90
C PHE A 116 -9.15 -19.08 2.79
N TYR A 117 -8.43 -17.97 2.62
CA TYR A 117 -6.98 -18.02 2.48
C TYR A 117 -6.29 -18.51 3.76
N GLN A 118 -6.85 -18.20 4.93
CA GLN A 118 -6.32 -18.70 6.19
C GLN A 118 -6.38 -20.23 6.25
N ALA A 119 -7.54 -20.81 5.97
CA ALA A 119 -7.71 -22.25 5.92
C ALA A 119 -6.77 -22.88 4.89
N ALA A 120 -6.76 -22.35 3.66
CA ALA A 120 -5.97 -22.91 2.58
C ALA A 120 -4.45 -22.86 2.83
N LEU A 121 -3.95 -21.80 3.46
CA LEU A 121 -2.53 -21.70 3.85
C LEU A 121 -2.19 -22.68 4.99
N MET A 122 -3.06 -22.80 6.00
CA MET A 122 -2.85 -23.76 7.08
C MET A 122 -2.87 -25.21 6.59
N ASP A 123 -3.78 -25.56 5.69
CA ASP A 123 -3.87 -26.89 5.08
C ASP A 123 -2.62 -27.23 4.24
N ALA A 124 -1.99 -26.22 3.64
CA ALA A 124 -0.71 -26.34 2.94
C ALA A 124 0.52 -26.39 3.89
N GLY A 125 0.31 -26.30 5.21
CA GLY A 125 1.40 -26.25 6.19
C GLY A 125 2.18 -24.94 6.20
N LEU A 126 1.64 -23.88 5.60
CA LEU A 126 2.23 -22.56 5.54
C LEU A 126 1.74 -21.73 6.74
N PRO A 127 2.62 -21.14 7.57
CA PRO A 127 2.18 -20.38 8.73
C PRO A 127 1.67 -18.98 8.33
N PRO A 128 0.34 -18.72 8.35
CA PRO A 128 -0.17 -17.44 7.91
C PRO A 128 0.12 -16.34 8.94
N VAL A 129 0.34 -15.13 8.45
CA VAL A 129 0.27 -13.89 9.20
C VAL A 129 -0.89 -13.10 8.65
N GLN A 130 -1.82 -12.75 9.53
CA GLN A 130 -3.03 -12.03 9.18
C GLN A 130 -3.15 -10.77 10.03
N ARG A 131 -3.71 -9.73 9.42
CA ARG A 131 -4.20 -8.56 10.14
C ARG A 131 -5.52 -8.12 9.56
N ARG A 132 -6.50 -7.86 10.43
CA ARG A 132 -7.76 -7.20 10.08
C ARG A 132 -7.65 -5.76 10.59
N TYR A 133 -7.77 -4.79 9.69
CA TYR A 133 -7.73 -3.38 10.06
C TYR A 133 -9.10 -2.95 10.59
N ASN A 134 -10.16 -3.36 9.89
CA ASN A 134 -11.55 -3.17 10.27
C ASN A 134 -12.42 -4.23 9.55
N ALA A 135 -13.74 -4.08 9.55
CA ALA A 135 -14.64 -4.99 8.84
C ALA A 135 -14.49 -4.96 7.30
N ASN A 136 -13.94 -3.87 6.77
CA ASN A 136 -13.87 -3.57 5.34
C ASN A 136 -12.47 -3.79 4.76
N ALA A 137 -11.43 -4.01 5.58
CA ALA A 137 -10.06 -4.11 5.09
C ALA A 137 -9.18 -5.01 5.97
N GLY A 138 -8.26 -5.71 5.32
CA GLY A 138 -7.27 -6.55 5.99
C GLY A 138 -6.32 -7.20 5.00
N TYR A 139 -5.39 -7.99 5.51
CA TYR A 139 -4.54 -8.85 4.70
C TYR A 139 -4.26 -10.17 5.39
N ILE A 140 -3.84 -11.14 4.58
CA ILE A 140 -3.26 -12.39 5.01
C ILE A 140 -2.10 -12.76 4.09
N GLY A 141 -1.05 -13.34 4.63
CA GLY A 141 0.09 -13.76 3.83
C GLY A 141 1.01 -14.71 4.57
N TYR A 142 2.08 -15.11 3.90
CA TYR A 142 3.13 -15.93 4.50
C TYR A 142 4.48 -15.59 3.88
N TRP A 143 5.54 -16.04 4.53
CA TRP A 143 6.93 -15.84 4.11
C TRP A 143 7.61 -17.19 3.92
N MET A 144 8.33 -17.34 2.81
CA MET A 144 9.17 -18.51 2.52
C MET A 144 10.62 -18.18 2.84
N PRO A 145 11.21 -18.77 3.90
CA PRO A 145 12.58 -18.43 4.31
C PRO A 145 13.64 -18.75 3.25
N ASP A 146 13.48 -19.87 2.53
CA ASP A 146 14.48 -20.37 1.59
C ASP A 146 14.63 -19.48 0.34
N THR A 147 13.53 -18.87 -0.10
CA THR A 147 13.51 -17.98 -1.28
C THR A 147 13.38 -16.51 -0.90
N GLN A 148 13.22 -16.22 0.39
CA GLN A 148 12.87 -14.92 0.97
C GLN A 148 11.70 -14.23 0.26
N GLN A 149 10.79 -15.03 -0.28
CA GLN A 149 9.62 -14.56 -0.98
C GLN A 149 8.47 -14.40 -0.01
N MET A 150 7.75 -13.31 -0.16
CA MET A 150 6.55 -12.98 0.59
C MET A 150 5.35 -13.08 -0.35
N HIS A 151 4.29 -13.71 0.14
CA HIS A 151 3.02 -13.78 -0.54
C HIS A 151 1.96 -13.13 0.33
N THR A 152 1.14 -12.26 -0.24
CA THR A 152 0.04 -11.63 0.48
C THR A 152 -1.21 -11.55 -0.37
N VAL A 153 -2.34 -11.60 0.31
CA VAL A 153 -3.66 -11.26 -0.17
C VAL A 153 -4.16 -10.12 0.68
N SER A 154 -4.40 -8.97 0.07
CA SER A 154 -5.04 -7.84 0.71
C SER A 154 -6.46 -7.70 0.21
N VAL A 155 -7.37 -7.31 1.09
CA VAL A 155 -8.79 -7.15 0.78
C VAL A 155 -9.27 -5.76 1.15
N LEU A 156 -10.14 -5.19 0.32
CA LEU A 156 -10.78 -3.92 0.55
C LEU A 156 -12.23 -3.98 0.04
N ALA A 157 -13.20 -3.63 0.90
CA ALA A 157 -14.58 -3.47 0.48
C ALA A 157 -14.72 -2.27 -0.45
N GLN A 158 -15.39 -2.46 -1.58
CA GLN A 158 -15.68 -1.46 -2.60
C GLN A 158 -17.15 -1.55 -3.01
N GLY A 159 -17.98 -0.73 -2.38
CA GLY A 159 -19.43 -0.82 -2.56
C GLY A 159 -19.98 -2.11 -1.98
N GLU A 160 -20.65 -2.91 -2.81
CA GLU A 160 -21.21 -4.22 -2.44
C GLU A 160 -20.26 -5.39 -2.71
N GLU A 161 -19.07 -5.10 -3.26
CA GLU A 161 -18.07 -6.11 -3.60
C GLU A 161 -16.80 -5.94 -2.77
N THR A 162 -15.92 -6.92 -2.83
CA THR A 162 -14.57 -6.89 -2.27
C THR A 162 -13.55 -6.92 -3.40
N MET A 163 -12.68 -5.92 -3.42
CA MET A 163 -11.46 -5.95 -4.21
C MET A 163 -10.42 -6.81 -3.47
N VAL A 164 -9.84 -7.77 -4.19
CA VAL A 164 -8.81 -8.68 -3.67
C VAL A 164 -7.53 -8.46 -4.46
N LEU A 165 -6.45 -8.14 -3.75
CA LEU A 165 -5.12 -7.90 -4.29
C LEU A 165 -4.24 -9.09 -3.91
N VAL A 166 -3.80 -9.87 -4.88
CA VAL A 166 -2.89 -11.00 -4.69
C VAL A 166 -1.51 -10.55 -5.13
N SER A 167 -0.51 -10.72 -4.28
CA SER A 167 0.84 -10.29 -4.61
C SER A 167 1.91 -11.23 -4.09
N ALA A 168 3.01 -11.26 -4.83
CA ALA A 168 4.20 -12.01 -4.47
C ALA A 168 5.44 -11.16 -4.79
N GLY A 169 6.41 -11.15 -3.87
CA GLY A 169 7.64 -10.40 -4.07
C GLY A 169 8.78 -10.87 -3.19
N LYS A 170 10.01 -10.61 -3.62
CA LYS A 170 11.20 -10.84 -2.78
C LYS A 170 11.37 -9.67 -1.83
N VAL A 171 11.57 -9.99 -0.55
CA VAL A 171 11.68 -8.97 0.51
C VAL A 171 13.04 -8.96 1.20
N GLU A 172 14.02 -9.70 0.69
CA GLU A 172 15.36 -9.76 1.28
C GLU A 172 15.98 -8.38 1.41
N SER A 173 16.06 -7.65 0.30
CA SER A 173 16.48 -6.26 0.23
C SER A 173 15.72 -5.37 1.21
N PHE A 174 14.40 -5.55 1.35
CA PHE A 174 13.58 -4.77 2.29
C PHE A 174 13.89 -5.07 3.76
N ILE A 175 14.12 -6.34 4.10
CA ILE A 175 14.39 -6.76 5.48
C ILE A 175 15.84 -6.45 5.86
N ALA A 176 16.79 -6.65 4.95
CA ALA A 176 18.21 -6.48 5.19
C ALA A 176 18.65 -5.01 5.13
N ASN A 177 18.05 -4.22 4.24
CA ASN A 177 18.35 -2.81 4.06
C ASN A 177 17.14 -1.99 4.47
N HIS A 178 17.06 -1.63 5.76
CA HIS A 178 16.20 -0.52 6.18
C HIS A 178 16.56 0.69 5.31
N GLY A 179 15.67 1.08 4.40
CA GLY A 179 15.94 2.19 3.50
C GLY A 179 16.36 3.43 4.29
N LYS A 180 17.17 4.30 3.70
CA LYS A 180 17.52 5.56 4.35
C LYS A 180 16.31 6.47 4.36
N VAL A 181 16.05 7.09 5.50
CA VAL A 181 15.04 8.16 5.60
C VAL A 181 15.38 9.24 4.57
N PRO A 182 14.44 9.65 3.71
CA PRO A 182 14.71 10.67 2.70
C PRO A 182 15.19 11.99 3.33
N PRO A 183 16.11 12.72 2.68
CA PRO A 183 16.56 14.02 3.18
C PRO A 183 15.39 14.97 3.41
N GLY A 184 15.41 15.69 4.53
CA GLY A 184 14.36 16.67 4.87
C GLY A 184 13.10 16.08 5.50
N VAL A 185 13.04 14.75 5.72
CA VAL A 185 11.96 14.13 6.49
C VAL A 185 12.39 13.96 7.95
N PRO A 186 11.87 14.78 8.88
CA PRO A 186 12.23 14.66 10.29
C PRO A 186 11.55 13.43 10.90
N LEU A 187 12.31 12.65 11.65
CA LEU A 187 11.76 11.64 12.55
C LEU A 187 11.46 12.26 13.92
N PRO A 188 10.35 11.89 14.57
CA PRO A 188 10.03 12.41 15.89
C PRO A 188 11.02 11.89 16.95
N PRO A 189 11.24 12.64 18.05
CA PRO A 189 12.09 12.20 19.14
C PRO A 189 11.67 10.83 19.66
N GLY A 190 12.63 9.91 19.75
CA GLY A 190 12.40 8.56 20.26
C GLY A 190 11.93 7.54 19.23
N ALA A 191 11.76 7.93 17.95
CA ALA A 191 11.62 6.99 16.84
C ALA A 191 12.77 5.98 16.84
N ARG A 192 12.45 4.68 16.84
CA ARG A 192 13.42 3.58 16.79
C ARG A 192 13.30 2.80 15.49
N ASP A 193 14.45 2.37 14.98
CA ASP A 193 14.57 1.43 13.87
C ASP A 193 13.63 1.74 12.69
N PRO A 194 13.70 2.97 12.11
CA PRO A 194 12.80 3.35 11.03
C PRO A 194 12.98 2.41 9.85
N MET A 195 11.88 1.81 9.41
CA MET A 195 11.81 1.05 8.18
C MET A 195 11.33 1.97 7.06
N VAL A 196 12.08 2.07 5.97
CA VAL A 196 11.74 2.94 4.84
C VAL A 196 11.57 2.10 3.58
N LEU A 197 10.43 2.27 2.93
CA LEU A 197 10.12 1.75 1.60
C LEU A 197 10.05 2.90 0.62
N SER A 198 10.52 2.69 -0.61
CA SER A 198 10.42 3.68 -1.68
C SER A 198 9.76 3.04 -2.90
N PHE A 199 8.81 3.75 -3.50
CA PHE A 199 8.05 3.37 -4.68
C PHE A 199 8.33 4.40 -5.75
N ARG A 200 8.63 3.96 -6.97
CA ARG A 200 8.74 4.85 -8.13
C ARG A 200 7.52 4.62 -9.00
N GLU A 201 6.73 5.67 -9.17
CA GLU A 201 5.45 5.66 -9.88
C GLU A 201 5.44 6.84 -10.84
N GLU A 202 5.56 6.59 -12.15
CA GLU A 202 5.34 7.59 -13.23
C GLU A 202 5.82 9.03 -12.97
N GLY A 203 7.12 9.21 -12.69
CA GLY A 203 7.72 10.53 -12.42
C GLY A 203 7.51 11.07 -11.00
N GLN A 204 6.95 10.25 -10.11
CA GLN A 204 6.88 10.48 -8.68
C GLN A 204 7.62 9.39 -7.91
N VAL A 205 8.10 9.77 -6.73
CA VAL A 205 8.66 8.86 -5.73
C VAL A 205 7.84 8.98 -4.46
N ARG A 206 7.28 7.86 -4.01
CA ARG A 206 6.64 7.76 -2.70
C ARG A 206 7.57 7.03 -1.74
N HIS A 207 7.80 7.60 -0.57
CA HIS A 207 8.50 6.95 0.53
C HIS A 207 7.51 6.64 1.65
N SER A 208 7.47 5.39 2.12
CA SER A 208 6.70 4.98 3.30
C SER A 208 7.66 4.61 4.43
N ILE A 209 7.57 5.34 5.53
CA ILE A 209 8.44 5.23 6.68
C ILE A 209 7.60 4.74 7.85
N VAL A 210 8.05 3.70 8.53
CA VAL A 210 7.39 3.15 9.72
C VAL A 210 8.38 3.03 10.85
N THR A 211 7.97 3.48 12.03
CA THR A 211 8.79 3.43 13.25
C THR A 211 7.92 3.15 14.47
N GLU A 212 8.53 2.68 15.56
CA GLU A 212 7.87 2.53 16.85
C GLU A 212 8.11 3.75 17.74
N LEU A 213 7.07 4.14 18.48
CA LEU A 213 7.07 5.21 19.47
C LEU A 213 6.48 4.73 20.80
N GLY A 214 6.90 5.37 21.89
CA GLY A 214 6.20 5.31 23.18
C GLY A 214 4.86 6.04 23.11
N GLN A 215 3.88 5.64 23.93
CA GLN A 215 2.57 6.31 23.96
C GLN A 215 2.68 7.78 24.36
N GLU A 216 3.58 8.08 25.30
CA GLU A 216 3.90 9.43 25.75
C GLU A 216 4.52 10.31 24.66
N GLN A 217 5.06 9.71 23.60
CA GLN A 217 5.66 10.42 22.47
C GLN A 217 4.66 10.71 21.37
N VAL A 218 3.50 10.05 21.38
CA VAL A 218 2.40 10.34 20.45
C VAL A 218 1.82 11.72 20.75
N GLU A 219 1.70 12.04 22.04
CA GLU A 219 1.28 13.36 22.50
C GLU A 219 2.30 14.41 22.05
N GLY A 220 1.87 15.31 21.16
CA GLY A 220 2.73 16.37 20.63
C GLY A 220 3.37 16.09 19.26
N LEU A 221 3.13 14.93 18.63
CA LEU A 221 3.62 14.66 17.26
C LEU A 221 3.20 15.75 16.26
N ARG A 222 1.92 16.15 16.30
CA ARG A 222 1.40 17.21 15.43
C ARG A 222 2.18 18.52 15.61
N ALA A 223 2.36 18.94 16.86
CA ALA A 223 3.09 20.17 17.19
C ALA A 223 4.57 20.09 16.77
N PHE A 224 5.22 18.93 16.99
CA PHE A 224 6.58 18.68 16.53
C PHE A 224 6.72 18.87 15.02
N TYR A 225 5.83 18.24 14.23
CA TYR A 225 5.88 18.36 12.78
C TYR A 225 5.55 19.77 12.28
N GLN A 226 4.56 20.45 12.87
CA GLN A 226 4.28 21.86 12.56
C GLN A 226 5.52 22.72 12.77
N GLN A 227 6.12 22.66 13.96
CA GLN A 227 7.31 23.45 14.30
C GLN A 227 8.54 23.11 13.43
N THR A 228 8.66 21.87 12.98
CA THR A 228 9.82 21.42 12.20
C THR A 228 9.65 21.69 10.71
N LEU A 229 8.45 21.51 10.16
CA LEU A 229 8.20 21.57 8.72
C LEU A 229 7.78 22.95 8.23
N GLU A 230 7.03 23.74 9.02
CA GLU A 230 6.61 25.08 8.61
C GLU A 230 7.79 26.00 8.26
N PRO A 231 8.90 26.04 9.04
CA PRO A 231 10.09 26.81 8.67
C PRO A 231 10.76 26.36 7.38
N GLN A 232 10.48 25.13 6.92
CA GLN A 232 10.98 24.55 5.68
C GLN A 232 10.03 24.77 4.48
N GLY A 233 9.01 25.62 4.66
CA GLY A 233 8.04 25.98 3.62
C GLY A 233 6.92 24.98 3.43
N TRP A 234 6.71 24.05 4.36
CA TRP A 234 5.55 23.18 4.34
C TRP A 234 4.35 23.90 4.97
N SER A 235 3.17 23.67 4.42
CA SER A 235 1.90 24.12 5.00
C SER A 235 1.09 22.90 5.41
N MET A 236 0.51 22.93 6.60
CA MET A 236 -0.41 21.89 7.05
C MET A 236 -1.71 21.96 6.22
N ASP A 237 -2.17 20.82 5.71
CA ASP A 237 -3.51 20.75 5.12
C ASP A 237 -4.54 20.81 6.26
N ASP A 238 -5.63 21.55 6.07
CA ASP A 238 -6.79 21.52 6.97
C ASP A 238 -7.35 20.10 6.98
N SER A 239 -6.88 19.29 7.92
CA SER A 239 -7.39 17.95 8.16
C SER A 239 -8.77 18.12 8.78
N GLY A 240 -9.77 17.44 8.20
CA GLY A 240 -11.10 17.33 8.79
C GLY A 240 -11.05 16.91 10.26
N PRO A 241 -12.15 17.08 11.01
CA PRO A 241 -12.15 16.92 12.47
C PRO A 241 -11.49 15.59 12.86
N ALA A 242 -10.41 15.69 13.64
CA ALA A 242 -9.71 14.54 14.17
C ALA A 242 -10.71 13.63 14.88
N GLY A 243 -10.95 12.45 14.31
CA GLY A 243 -11.70 11.42 15.01
C GLY A 243 -10.93 11.03 16.28
N PRO A 244 -11.61 10.63 17.35
CA PRO A 244 -10.98 10.31 18.64
C PRO A 244 -9.97 9.14 18.57
N GLU A 245 -9.92 8.40 17.46
CA GLU A 245 -9.04 7.23 17.30
C GLU A 245 -7.91 7.40 16.26
N ASP A 246 -7.98 8.39 15.36
CA ASP A 246 -7.01 8.55 14.27
C ASP A 246 -6.27 9.89 14.37
N ASP A 247 -5.08 9.84 14.99
CA ASP A 247 -4.10 10.93 14.94
C ASP A 247 -3.40 10.91 13.59
N SER A 248 -4.11 11.41 12.58
CA SER A 248 -3.59 11.65 11.24
C SER A 248 -3.45 13.15 10.95
N PHE A 249 -2.45 13.48 10.14
CA PHE A 249 -2.21 14.84 9.65
C PHE A 249 -1.44 14.82 8.34
N SER A 250 -1.61 15.85 7.51
CA SER A 250 -0.82 16.02 6.29
C SER A 250 -0.28 17.43 6.13
N PHE A 251 0.84 17.52 5.43
CA PHE A 251 1.53 18.74 5.04
C PHE A 251 1.79 18.71 3.53
N ARG A 252 1.83 19.89 2.92
CA ARG A 252 2.14 20.07 1.50
C ARG A 252 3.26 21.09 1.31
N ARG A 253 4.11 20.89 0.31
CA ARG A 253 5.13 21.84 -0.15
C ARG A 253 5.29 21.74 -1.67
N GLY A 254 4.71 22.69 -2.40
CA GLY A 254 4.63 22.59 -3.86
C GLY A 254 3.82 21.36 -4.28
N SER A 255 4.40 20.49 -5.11
CA SER A 255 3.82 19.20 -5.50
C SER A 255 4.10 18.07 -4.51
N SER A 256 4.94 18.29 -3.49
CA SER A 256 5.23 17.27 -2.49
C SER A 256 4.16 17.23 -1.41
N ARG A 257 3.85 16.02 -0.92
CA ARG A 257 2.91 15.78 0.18
C ARG A 257 3.57 14.89 1.23
N LEU A 258 3.41 15.25 2.51
CA LEU A 258 3.81 14.43 3.63
C LEU A 258 2.56 14.11 4.46
N SER A 259 2.21 12.84 4.61
CA SER A 259 1.12 12.40 5.46
C SER A 259 1.63 11.54 6.60
N ALA A 260 1.03 11.66 7.78
CA ALA A 260 1.41 10.91 8.96
C ALA A 260 0.17 10.30 9.61
N MET A 261 0.34 9.12 10.18
CA MET A 261 -0.71 8.40 10.89
C MET A 261 -0.11 7.65 12.08
N VAL A 262 -0.79 7.72 13.22
CA VAL A 262 -0.41 6.95 14.41
C VAL A 262 -1.39 5.81 14.62
N GLN A 263 -0.85 4.61 14.84
CA GLN A 263 -1.62 3.43 15.23
C GLN A 263 -1.19 2.99 16.63
N ARG A 264 -2.08 3.12 17.61
CA ARG A 264 -1.83 2.68 19.00
C ARG A 264 -1.95 1.16 19.13
N GLU A 265 -0.95 0.50 19.71
CA GLU A 265 -0.88 -0.95 19.94
C GLU A 265 -0.46 -1.22 21.41
N GLY A 266 -1.44 -1.17 22.33
CA GLY A 266 -1.18 -1.35 23.76
C GLY A 266 -0.27 -0.25 24.31
N ALA A 267 0.88 -0.62 24.90
CA ALA A 267 1.84 0.31 25.48
C ALA A 267 2.78 0.99 24.45
N ARG A 268 2.67 0.63 23.17
CA ARG A 268 3.45 1.24 22.08
C ARG A 268 2.51 1.86 21.05
N ALA A 269 3.07 2.72 20.22
CA ALA A 269 2.41 3.20 19.01
C ALA A 269 3.30 2.93 17.80
N ARG A 270 2.69 2.54 16.69
CA ARG A 270 3.35 2.51 15.38
C ARG A 270 3.06 3.81 14.68
N PHE A 271 4.12 4.47 14.23
CA PHE A 271 4.04 5.72 13.50
C PHE A 271 4.34 5.48 12.03
N HIS A 272 3.41 5.87 11.17
CA HIS A 272 3.49 5.77 9.73
C HIS A 272 3.65 7.17 9.15
N LEU A 273 4.60 7.33 8.25
CA LEU A 273 4.88 8.59 7.57
C LEU A 273 5.08 8.31 6.08
N THR A 274 4.31 8.98 5.24
CA THR A 274 4.39 8.85 3.78
C THR A 274 4.83 10.19 3.20
N LEU A 275 5.91 10.19 2.42
CA LEU A 275 6.35 11.34 1.63
C LEU A 275 6.13 11.02 0.15
N GLU A 276 5.34 11.84 -0.54
CA GLU A 276 5.17 11.84 -1.98
C GLU A 276 5.90 13.07 -2.54
N GLN A 277 6.72 12.88 -3.56
CA GLN A 277 7.45 13.97 -4.22
C GLN A 277 7.71 13.64 -5.69
N PRO A 278 7.85 14.65 -6.57
CA PRO A 278 8.34 14.42 -7.93
C PRO A 278 9.76 13.81 -7.89
N GLU A 279 10.08 13.00 -8.89
CA GLU A 279 11.42 12.41 -9.09
C GLU A 279 12.52 13.46 -9.34
#